data_AF-A0A847N0Y0-F1
#
_entry.id   AF-A0A847N0Y0-F1
#
_cell.length_a   1.000
_cell.length_b   1.000
_cell.length_c   1.000
_cell.angle_alpha   90.00
_cell.angle_beta   90.00
_cell.angle_gamma   90.00
#
_symmetry.space_group_name_H-M   'P 1'
#
loop_
_entity.id
_entity.type
_entity.pdbx_description
1 polymer ?
#
loop_
_entity_poly.entity_id
_entity_poly.type
_entity_poly.pdbx_seq_one_letter_code
_entity_poly.pdbx_strand_id
1 'polypeptide(L)'
;MKRWMGILAVALVGAASLWALPLDNSSSSSWAMADAGLALDYFPDSFAANPALLALEGRSETSFLATVRYLDEISTTSYRQHEVNPFLQRPVADWSLSFAAGRLAFSIQNRNTLA
;
A
#
# COMPACT_ATOMS: atom_id res chain seq x y z
N MET A 1 14.80 -33.57 -13.20
CA MET A 1 13.54 -32.78 -13.21
C MET A 1 13.32 -32.00 -11.91
N LYS A 2 13.41 -32.61 -10.71
CA LYS A 2 13.24 -31.91 -9.42
C LYS A 2 14.14 -30.67 -9.20
N ARG A 3 15.40 -30.71 -9.66
CA ARG A 3 16.33 -29.55 -9.54
C ARG A 3 15.90 -28.33 -10.35
N TRP A 4 15.24 -28.54 -11.48
CA TRP A 4 14.78 -27.46 -12.36
C TRP A 4 13.50 -26.79 -11.83
N MET A 5 12.62 -27.55 -11.18
CA MET A 5 11.44 -26.99 -10.50
C MET A 5 11.83 -26.06 -9.34
N GLY A 6 12.87 -26.39 -8.58
CA GLY A 6 13.35 -25.53 -7.49
C GLY A 6 13.91 -24.21 -8.01
N ILE A 7 14.67 -24.25 -9.11
CA ILE A 7 15.20 -23.05 -9.75
C ILE A 7 14.06 -22.20 -10.35
N LEU A 8 13.05 -22.84 -10.95
CA LEU A 8 11.88 -22.13 -11.48
C LEU A 8 11.07 -21.46 -10.35
N ALA A 9 10.89 -22.12 -9.21
CA ALA A 9 10.20 -21.55 -8.05
C ALA A 9 10.98 -20.37 -7.45
N VAL A 10 12.30 -20.48 -7.31
CA VAL A 10 13.15 -19.38 -6.83
C VAL A 10 13.18 -18.23 -7.83
N ALA A 11 13.22 -18.53 -9.14
CA ALA A 11 13.15 -17.53 -10.19
C ALA A 11 11.78 -16.85 -10.26
N LEU A 12 10.67 -17.57 -10.04
CA LEU A 12 9.32 -16.99 -9.95
C LEU A 12 9.15 -16.11 -8.71
N VAL A 13 9.74 -16.50 -7.57
CA VAL A 13 9.76 -15.67 -6.35
C VAL A 13 10.65 -14.44 -6.52
N GLY A 14 11.77 -14.56 -7.24
CA GLY A 14 12.66 -13.43 -7.55
C GLY A 14 12.16 -12.53 -8.69
N ALA A 15 11.36 -13.05 -9.61
CA ALA A 15 10.76 -12.33 -10.74
C ALA A 15 9.36 -11.78 -10.44
N ALA A 16 8.75 -12.16 -9.31
CA ALA A 16 7.76 -11.33 -8.63
C ALA A 16 8.50 -10.09 -8.11
N SER A 17 8.91 -9.25 -9.06
CA SER A 17 9.43 -7.93 -8.81
C SER A 17 8.49 -7.27 -7.81
N LEU A 18 9.01 -7.12 -6.61
CA LEU A 18 8.46 -6.38 -5.49
C LEU A 18 8.34 -4.92 -5.92
N TRP A 19 7.40 -4.63 -6.81
CA TRP A 19 6.80 -3.31 -6.94
C TRP A 19 5.91 -3.17 -5.70
N ALA A 20 6.54 -3.20 -4.53
CA ALA A 20 5.97 -2.64 -3.33
C ALA A 20 5.92 -1.15 -3.62
N LEU A 21 4.80 -0.70 -4.18
CA LEU A 21 4.43 0.70 -4.13
C LEU A 21 4.49 1.13 -2.65
N PRO A 22 4.79 2.37 -2.33
CA PRO A 22 4.73 2.78 -0.93
C PRO A 22 3.30 2.55 -0.44
N LEU A 23 3.17 1.75 0.63
CA LEU A 23 1.91 1.57 1.38
C LEU A 23 1.35 2.93 1.81
N ASP A 24 2.18 3.96 1.80
CA ASP A 24 1.83 5.36 1.98
C ASP A 24 0.58 5.74 1.17
N ASN A 25 0.40 5.18 -0.03
CA ASN A 25 -0.75 5.49 -0.87
C ASN A 25 -2.04 4.76 -0.47
N SER A 26 -1.96 3.60 0.18
CA SER A 26 -3.11 2.76 0.55
C SER A 26 -3.42 2.78 2.06
N SER A 27 -2.48 3.18 2.92
CA SER A 27 -2.60 3.18 4.38
C SER A 27 -3.40 4.36 4.91
N SER A 28 -4.41 4.07 5.74
CA SER A 28 -5.24 5.10 6.35
C SER A 28 -4.48 5.97 7.35
N SER A 29 -3.54 5.40 8.13
CA SER A 29 -2.71 6.18 9.05
C SER A 29 -1.73 7.08 8.33
N SER A 30 -1.16 6.62 7.22
CA SER A 30 -0.29 7.45 6.37
C SER A 30 -0.99 8.74 5.98
N TRP A 31 -2.19 8.67 5.40
CA TRP A 31 -2.87 9.88 4.92
C TRP A 31 -3.36 10.78 6.03
N ALA A 32 -3.88 10.19 7.12
CA ALA A 32 -4.34 10.95 8.27
C ALA A 32 -3.21 11.78 8.91
N MET A 33 -1.96 11.38 8.67
CA MET A 33 -0.77 11.99 9.27
C MET A 33 0.24 12.51 8.24
N ALA A 34 -0.21 12.88 7.03
CA ALA A 34 0.65 13.42 5.97
C ALA A 34 1.92 12.57 5.73
N ASP A 35 1.70 11.28 5.56
CA ASP A 35 2.68 10.22 5.29
C ASP A 35 3.61 9.82 6.44
N ALA A 36 3.42 10.41 7.63
CA ALA A 36 4.19 10.03 8.82
C ALA A 36 3.60 8.80 9.56
N GLY A 37 2.33 8.46 9.31
CA GLY A 37 1.57 7.54 10.17
C GLY A 37 2.01 6.08 10.12
N LEU A 38 2.64 5.62 9.03
CA LEU A 38 3.11 4.24 8.88
C LEU A 38 4.32 3.91 9.77
N ALA A 39 5.09 4.90 10.21
CA ALA A 39 6.23 4.68 11.09
C ALA A 39 5.82 4.41 12.56
N LEU A 40 4.55 4.62 12.89
CA LEU A 40 3.98 4.53 14.24
C LEU A 40 3.25 3.19 14.40
N ASP A 41 3.29 2.59 15.59
CA ASP A 41 2.64 1.29 15.87
C ASP A 41 1.12 1.40 16.07
N TYR A 42 0.42 1.95 15.08
CA TYR A 42 -1.04 2.11 15.12
C TYR A 42 -1.79 0.98 14.41
N PHE A 43 -1.22 0.43 13.34
CA PHE A 43 -1.94 -0.48 12.45
C PHE A 43 -1.07 -1.68 11.99
N PRO A 44 -1.70 -2.77 11.54
CA PRO A 44 -1.00 -3.96 11.06
C PRO A 44 -0.16 -3.72 9.80
N ASP A 45 -0.29 -2.58 9.15
CA ASP A 45 0.45 -2.19 7.94
C ASP A 45 1.75 -1.43 8.24
N SER A 46 1.91 -0.94 9.47
CA SER A 46 3.04 -0.11 9.92
C SER A 46 4.38 -0.85 9.91
N PHE A 47 4.36 -2.19 9.94
CA PHE A 47 5.58 -3.01 9.80
C PHE A 47 6.28 -2.80 8.44
N ALA A 48 5.54 -2.38 7.41
CA ALA A 48 6.09 -2.17 6.08
C ALA A 48 7.05 -0.98 6.05
N ALA A 49 6.78 0.07 6.84
CA ALA A 49 7.68 1.20 7.02
C ALA A 49 8.70 0.96 8.15
N ASN A 50 8.31 0.26 9.21
CA ASN A 50 9.20 -0.06 10.34
C ASN A 50 9.06 -1.54 10.79
N PRO A 51 9.88 -2.45 10.22
CA PRO A 51 9.84 -3.87 10.59
C PRO A 51 10.17 -4.15 12.05
N ALA A 52 10.86 -3.24 12.75
CA ALA A 52 11.19 -3.39 14.17
C ALA A 52 9.95 -3.42 15.06
N LEU A 53 8.82 -2.88 14.59
CA LEU A 53 7.53 -2.93 15.30
C LEU A 53 7.03 -4.38 15.51
N LEU A 54 7.48 -5.33 14.68
CA LEU A 54 7.14 -6.76 14.85
C LEU A 54 7.80 -7.39 16.09
N ALA A 55 8.86 -6.76 16.63
CA ALA A 55 9.55 -7.25 17.81
C ALA A 55 8.98 -6.69 19.12
N LEU A 56 8.04 -5.73 19.06
CA LEU A 56 7.45 -5.12 20.25
C LEU A 56 6.66 -6.16 21.06
N GLU A 57 6.95 -6.19 22.37
CA GLU A 57 6.22 -7.02 23.32
C GLU A 57 4.81 -6.47 23.51
N GLY A 58 3.80 -7.34 23.42
CA GLY A 58 2.38 -6.94 23.51
C GLY A 58 1.59 -7.09 22.22
N ARG A 59 2.24 -7.29 21.06
CA ARG A 59 1.59 -7.51 19.75
C ARG A 59 1.01 -8.92 19.57
N SER A 60 0.48 -9.51 20.65
CA SER A 60 -0.16 -10.84 20.65
C SER A 60 -1.49 -10.87 19.88
N GLU A 61 -2.05 -9.69 19.60
CA GLU A 61 -3.35 -9.60 18.93
C GLU A 61 -3.21 -9.82 17.43
N THR A 62 -3.99 -10.76 16.91
CA THR A 62 -4.15 -10.95 15.48
C THR A 62 -4.98 -9.79 14.94
N SER A 63 -4.42 -9.04 13.99
CA SER A 63 -5.05 -7.86 13.41
C SER A 63 -5.07 -7.96 11.89
N PHE A 64 -6.15 -7.42 11.32
CA PHE A 64 -6.40 -7.38 9.90
C PHE A 64 -6.93 -6.00 9.53
N LEU A 65 -6.42 -5.43 8.46
CA LEU A 65 -6.82 -4.14 7.93
C LEU A 65 -7.02 -4.25 6.42
N ALA A 66 -8.18 -3.84 5.94
CA ALA A 66 -8.45 -3.64 4.53
C ALA A 66 -8.67 -2.15 4.28
N THR A 67 -7.98 -1.60 3.29
CA THR A 67 -8.10 -0.20 2.90
C THR A 67 -8.37 -0.09 1.41
N VAL A 68 -9.18 0.90 1.06
CA VAL A 68 -9.47 1.30 -0.32
C VAL A 68 -9.39 2.82 -0.37
N ARG A 69 -8.72 3.34 -1.39
CA ARG A 69 -8.59 4.76 -1.69
C ARG A 69 -9.05 5.01 -3.11
N TYR A 70 -9.74 6.13 -3.29
CA TYR A 70 -9.87 6.77 -4.59
C TYR A 70 -9.19 8.13 -4.52
N LEU A 71 -8.25 8.36 -5.42
CA LEU A 71 -7.52 9.61 -5.60
C LEU A 71 -7.85 10.19 -6.96
N ASP A 72 -8.04 11.49 -7.00
CA ASP A 72 -8.14 12.21 -8.26
C ASP A 72 -7.41 13.54 -8.17
N GLU A 73 -6.63 13.84 -9.20
CA GLU A 73 -5.97 15.12 -9.34
C GLU A 73 -6.92 16.08 -10.03
N ILE A 74 -7.43 17.07 -9.28
CA ILE A 74 -8.17 18.20 -9.84
C ILE A 74 -7.14 19.17 -10.40
N SER A 75 -6.99 19.21 -11.72
CA SER A 75 -6.17 20.22 -12.36
C SER A 75 -6.90 21.55 -12.38
N THR A 76 -6.28 22.60 -11.85
CA THR A 76 -6.78 23.98 -11.92
C THR A 76 -6.65 24.60 -13.32
N THR A 77 -6.14 23.84 -14.30
CA THR A 77 -5.69 24.38 -15.58
C THR A 77 -6.61 24.02 -16.75
N SER A 78 -7.78 24.66 -16.81
CA SER A 78 -8.49 24.89 -18.07
C SER A 78 -9.56 25.96 -17.88
N TYR A 79 -9.17 27.24 -17.92
CA TYR A 79 -10.10 28.33 -18.21
C TYR A 79 -10.49 28.26 -19.70
N ARG A 80 -11.45 27.41 -20.07
CA ARG A 80 -12.18 27.56 -21.33
C ARG A 80 -13.48 28.30 -21.00
N GLN A 81 -13.64 29.50 -21.55
CA GLN A 81 -14.89 30.28 -21.51
C GLN A 81 -15.38 30.75 -20.12
N HIS A 82 -14.48 31.10 -19.18
CA HIS A 82 -14.82 31.63 -17.85
C HIS A 82 -15.58 30.68 -16.92
N GLU A 83 -15.66 29.38 -17.24
CA GLU A 83 -16.24 28.37 -16.34
C GLU A 83 -15.15 27.48 -15.73
N VAL A 84 -15.32 27.17 -14.44
CA VAL A 84 -14.50 26.17 -13.74
C VAL A 84 -14.91 24.80 -14.27
N ASN A 85 -14.08 24.19 -15.11
CA ASN A 85 -14.29 22.81 -15.57
C ASN A 85 -13.26 21.89 -14.91
N PRO A 86 -13.57 21.27 -13.76
CA PRO A 86 -12.68 20.32 -13.12
C PRO A 86 -12.69 19.02 -13.92
N PHE A 87 -11.76 18.87 -14.87
CA PHE A 87 -11.49 17.56 -15.45
C PHE A 87 -10.63 16.75 -14.48
N LEU A 88 -11.12 15.55 -14.16
CA LEU A 88 -10.38 14.51 -13.46
C LEU A 88 -9.24 14.05 -14.37
N GLN A 89 -8.00 14.46 -14.09
CA GLN A 89 -6.88 14.20 -15.02
C GLN A 89 -6.21 12.85 -14.77
N ARG A 90 -6.25 12.36 -13.52
CA ARG A 90 -5.51 11.15 -13.11
C ARG A 90 -6.27 10.40 -12.02
N PRO A 91 -7.44 9.82 -12.35
CA PRO A 91 -8.15 8.97 -11.41
C PRO A 91 -7.30 7.73 -11.09
N VAL A 92 -7.09 7.49 -9.80
CA VAL A 92 -6.32 6.37 -9.27
C VAL A 92 -7.13 5.69 -8.17
N ALA A 93 -7.22 4.37 -8.22
CA ALA A 93 -7.82 3.55 -7.16
C ALA A 93 -6.76 2.65 -6.53
N ASP A 94 -6.46 2.90 -5.25
CA ASP A 94 -5.51 2.11 -4.47
C ASP A 94 -6.26 1.21 -3.49
N TRP A 95 -5.74 0.01 -3.24
CA TRP A 95 -6.24 -0.83 -2.15
C TRP A 95 -5.12 -1.60 -1.48
N SER A 96 -5.28 -1.92 -0.20
CA SER A 96 -4.38 -2.85 0.48
C SER A 96 -5.09 -3.71 1.52
N LEU A 97 -4.52 -4.89 1.74
CA LEU A 97 -4.91 -5.86 2.75
C LEU A 97 -3.66 -6.16 3.59
N SER A 98 -3.71 -5.83 4.87
CA SER A 98 -2.59 -5.99 5.81
C SER A 98 -3.00 -6.88 6.97
N PHE A 99 -2.13 -7.82 7.31
CA PHE A 99 -2.33 -8.77 8.40
C PHE A 99 -1.10 -8.78 9.31
N ALA A 100 -1.33 -8.80 10.61
CA ALA A 100 -0.27 -9.01 11.59
C ALA A 100 -0.73 -9.98 12.70
N ALA A 101 0.12 -10.93 13.07
CA ALA A 101 -0.09 -11.84 14.17
C ALA A 101 1.25 -12.14 14.87
N GLY A 102 1.40 -11.64 16.10
CA GLY A 102 2.67 -11.75 16.82
C GLY A 102 3.81 -11.08 16.04
N ARG A 103 4.81 -11.88 15.67
CA ARG A 103 6.01 -11.44 14.94
C ARG A 103 5.92 -11.56 13.43
N LEU A 104 4.77 -12.01 12.91
CA LEU A 104 4.53 -12.17 11.49
C LEU A 104 3.58 -11.08 11.01
N ALA A 105 3.92 -10.44 9.92
CA ALA A 105 3.01 -9.57 9.20
C ALA A 105 3.25 -9.66 7.70
N PHE A 106 2.19 -9.46 6.94
CA PHE A 106 2.25 -9.33 5.49
C PHE A 106 1.23 -8.32 5.02
N SER A 107 1.51 -7.71 3.87
CA SER A 107 0.60 -6.78 3.21
C SER A 107 0.59 -7.03 1.72
N ILE A 108 -0.60 -6.97 1.14
CA ILE A 108 -0.84 -7.02 -0.30
C ILE A 108 -1.46 -5.67 -0.67
N GLN A 109 -0.97 -5.06 -1.74
CA GLN A 109 -1.47 -3.78 -2.20
C GLN A 109 -1.52 -3.74 -3.71
N ASN A 110 -2.32 -2.81 -4.23
CA ASN A 110 -2.47 -2.60 -5.65
C ASN A 110 -2.88 -1.15 -5.92
N ARG A 111 -2.40 -0.62 -7.04
CA ARG A 111 -2.76 0.68 -7.58
C ARG A 111 -3.27 0.51 -9.00
N ASN A 112 -4.52 0.93 -9.22
CA ASN A 112 -5.13 0.97 -10.55
C ASN A 112 -5.16 2.41 -11.03
N THR A 113 -4.57 2.66 -12.20
CA THR A 113 -4.77 3.93 -12.91
C THR A 113 -6.02 3.76 -13.78
N LEU A 114 -6.97 4.69 -13.68
CA LEU A 114 -8.26 4.61 -14.37
C LEU A 114 -8.30 5.48 -15.64
N ALA A 115 -7.12 5.84 -16.16
CA ALA A 115 -6.91 6.68 -17.34
C ALA A 115 -6.89 5.86 -18.64
#